data_AF-A0A842MRV6-F1
#
_entry.id   AF-A0A842MRV6-F1
#
_cell.length_a   1.000
_cell.length_b   1.000
_cell.length_c   1.000
_cell.angle_alpha   90.00
_cell.angle_beta   90.00
_cell.angle_gamma   90.00
#
_symmetry.space_group_name_H-M   'P 1'
#
loop_
_entity.id
_entity.type
_entity.pdbx_description
1 polymer ?
#
loop_
_entity_poly.entity_id
_entity_poly.type
_entity_poly.pdbx_seq_one_letter_code
_entity_poly.pdbx_strand_id
1 'polypeptide(L)'
;MNLLVPKNMRFECQRCARCCGDTSHRGRNLLLTKSEVEEISERTGLNPLSFATPISNKGIYQYKMKKRAGKCIFLDGKACRIYDIRPLICRFYPFSVCKKDKKYVFNFAEDCPGIGLGEVLSEDVFEDLVTEAQFKLKTS
;
A
#
# COMPACT_ATOMS: atom_id res chain seq x y z
N MET A 1 -15.40 4.28 14.17
CA MET A 1 -15.39 2.97 13.46
C MET A 1 -15.07 1.86 14.50
N ASN A 2 -15.11 0.54 14.22
CA ASN A 2 -14.67 -0.46 15.22
C ASN A 2 -13.27 -0.98 14.87
N LEU A 3 -12.25 -0.38 15.48
CA LEU A 3 -10.85 -0.65 15.20
C LEU A 3 -10.18 -1.41 16.35
N LEU A 4 -9.24 -2.29 16.00
CA LEU A 4 -8.27 -2.86 16.91
C LEU A 4 -6.89 -2.47 16.41
N VAL A 5 -6.30 -1.44 17.04
CA VAL A 5 -5.01 -0.86 16.68
C VAL A 5 -3.92 -1.26 17.70
N PRO A 6 -2.64 -1.37 17.28
CA PRO A 6 -1.54 -1.60 18.21
C PRO A 6 -1.39 -0.45 19.21
N LYS A 7 -1.22 -0.77 20.49
CA LYS A 7 -1.05 0.25 21.55
C LYS A 7 0.26 1.02 21.38
N ASN A 8 0.24 2.32 21.64
CA ASN A 8 1.40 3.22 21.59
C ASN A 8 2.18 3.12 20.26
N MET A 9 1.48 2.88 19.15
CA MET A 9 2.10 2.75 17.84
C MET A 9 2.74 4.08 17.43
N ARG A 10 4.04 4.05 17.15
CA ARG A 10 4.81 5.16 16.58
C ARG A 10 5.29 4.77 15.19
N PHE A 11 5.12 5.67 14.23
CA PHE A 11 5.63 5.47 12.88
C PHE A 11 6.00 6.78 12.20
N GLU A 12 7.19 6.80 11.60
CA GLU A 12 7.63 7.88 10.72
C GLU A 12 8.28 7.31 9.45
N CYS A 13 7.73 7.65 8.28
CA CYS A 13 8.26 7.16 7.00
C CYS A 13 9.65 7.76 6.71
N GLN A 14 10.68 6.92 6.80
CA GLN A 14 12.08 7.30 6.56
C GLN A 14 12.45 7.50 5.07
N ARG A 15 11.47 7.47 4.15
CA ARG A 15 11.69 7.53 2.68
C ARG A 15 12.82 6.62 2.19
N CYS A 16 12.93 5.44 2.79
CA CYS A 16 14.04 4.51 2.55
C CYS A 16 13.87 3.62 1.31
N ALA A 17 12.71 3.71 0.63
CA ALA A 17 12.31 2.91 -0.53
C ALA A 17 12.30 1.37 -0.31
N ARG A 18 12.43 0.87 0.93
CA ARG A 18 12.38 -0.57 1.24
C ARG A 18 11.03 -1.20 0.93
N CYS A 19 9.93 -0.45 1.03
CA CYS A 19 8.60 -0.93 0.65
C CYS A 19 8.36 -0.95 -0.86
N CYS A 20 9.14 -0.16 -1.62
CA CYS A 20 9.03 -0.03 -3.07
C CYS A 20 9.71 -1.15 -3.83
N GLY A 21 10.25 -2.19 -3.16
CA GLY A 21 10.83 -3.33 -3.85
C GLY A 21 11.28 -4.43 -2.92
N ASP A 22 11.81 -5.49 -3.51
CA ASP A 22 12.26 -6.67 -2.82
C ASP A 22 13.44 -6.34 -1.91
N THR A 23 13.46 -7.02 -0.76
CA THR A 23 14.58 -7.07 0.17
C THR A 23 15.19 -8.47 0.13
N SER A 24 16.37 -8.64 0.72
CA SER A 24 17.05 -9.94 0.84
C SER A 24 16.19 -11.04 1.48
N HIS A 25 15.18 -10.65 2.27
CA HIS A 25 14.35 -11.58 3.04
C HIS A 25 12.87 -11.55 2.64
N ARG A 26 12.45 -10.67 1.72
CA ARG A 26 11.02 -10.47 1.42
C ARG A 26 10.76 -9.99 0.00
N GLY A 27 9.98 -10.76 -0.74
CA GLY A 27 9.34 -10.33 -1.97
C GLY A 27 8.15 -9.41 -1.70
N ARG A 28 8.09 -8.24 -2.35
CA ARG A 28 6.96 -7.29 -2.30
C ARG A 28 5.99 -7.54 -3.44
N ASN A 29 4.81 -8.06 -3.17
CA ASN A 29 3.77 -8.21 -4.18
C ASN A 29 2.78 -7.07 -4.06
N LEU A 30 2.96 -6.02 -4.86
CA LEU A 30 2.02 -4.90 -4.93
C LEU A 30 0.88 -5.31 -5.86
N LEU A 31 -0.22 -5.74 -5.26
CA LEU A 31 -1.47 -6.03 -5.95
C LEU A 31 -2.25 -4.74 -6.16
N LEU A 32 -2.96 -4.66 -7.29
CA LEU A 32 -3.72 -3.49 -7.70
C LEU A 32 -5.14 -3.91 -8.07
N THR A 33 -6.12 -3.07 -7.73
CA THR A 33 -7.48 -3.18 -8.26
C THR A 33 -7.53 -2.67 -9.70
N LYS A 34 -8.65 -2.90 -10.39
CA LYS A 34 -8.84 -2.37 -11.74
C LYS A 34 -8.87 -0.83 -11.73
N SER A 35 -9.62 -0.24 -10.80
CA SER A 35 -9.71 1.22 -10.65
C SER A 35 -8.38 1.89 -10.34
N GLU A 36 -7.50 1.25 -9.54
CA GLU A 36 -6.15 1.78 -9.30
C GLU A 36 -5.29 1.77 -10.57
N VAL A 37 -5.43 0.75 -11.42
CA VAL A 37 -4.72 0.69 -12.71
C VAL A 37 -5.24 1.76 -13.67
N GLU A 38 -6.57 1.98 -13.71
CA GLU A 38 -7.19 3.04 -14.51
C GLU A 38 -6.74 4.43 -14.03
N GLU A 39 -6.79 4.70 -12.72
CA GLU A 39 -6.33 5.96 -12.12
C GLU A 39 -4.85 6.24 -12.45
N ILE A 40 -3.97 5.24 -12.33
CA ILE A 40 -2.56 5.40 -12.68
C ILE A 40 -2.40 5.67 -14.17
N SER A 41 -3.12 4.95 -15.03
CA SER A 41 -3.07 5.15 -16.48
C SER A 41 -3.50 6.56 -16.87
N GLU A 42 -4.61 7.05 -16.34
CA GLU A 42 -5.14 8.39 -16.62
C GLU A 42 -4.17 9.49 -16.15
N ARG A 43 -3.61 9.35 -14.96
CA ARG A 43 -2.74 10.37 -14.36
C ARG A 43 -1.32 10.41 -14.92
N THR A 44 -0.85 9.30 -15.48
CA THR A 44 0.52 9.19 -16.02
C THR A 44 0.58 9.15 -17.55
N GLY A 45 -0.55 8.89 -18.22
CA GLY A 45 -0.61 8.65 -19.66
C GLY A 45 0.01 7.32 -20.10
N LEU A 46 0.44 6.47 -19.16
CA LEU A 46 1.09 5.19 -19.46
C LEU A 46 0.06 4.11 -19.78
N ASN A 47 0.38 3.25 -20.75
CA ASN A 47 -0.42 2.05 -21.01
C ASN A 47 -0.44 1.14 -19.76
N PRO A 48 -1.61 0.63 -19.30
CA PRO A 48 -1.72 -0.28 -18.15
C PRO A 48 -0.74 -1.45 -18.17
N LEU A 49 -0.57 -2.09 -19.32
CA LEU A 49 0.31 -3.26 -19.48
C LEU A 49 1.79 -2.88 -19.42
N SER A 50 2.16 -1.61 -19.47
CA SER A 50 3.55 -1.18 -19.28
C SER A 50 3.97 -1.25 -17.81
N PHE A 51 3.04 -1.06 -16.87
CA PHE A 51 3.34 -1.00 -15.43
C PHE A 51 2.64 -2.06 -14.58
N ALA A 52 1.61 -2.73 -15.11
CA ALA A 52 0.87 -3.76 -14.40
C ALA A 52 0.74 -5.04 -15.24
N THR A 53 0.68 -6.19 -14.57
CA THR A 53 0.41 -7.49 -15.19
C THR A 53 -0.92 -8.02 -14.65
N PRO A 54 -1.89 -8.41 -15.50
CA PRO A 54 -3.11 -9.08 -15.05
C PRO A 54 -2.76 -10.37 -14.31
N ILE A 55 -3.53 -10.70 -13.27
CA ILE A 55 -3.37 -11.95 -12.52
C ILE A 55 -4.70 -12.70 -12.50
N SER A 56 -4.62 -14.03 -12.57
CA SER A 56 -5.79 -14.92 -12.43
C SER A 56 -6.24 -14.96 -10.97
N ASN A 57 -6.90 -13.90 -10.51
CA ASN A 57 -7.45 -13.78 -9.17
C ASN A 57 -8.96 -13.56 -9.23
N LYS A 58 -9.71 -14.24 -8.35
CA LYS A 58 -11.17 -14.06 -8.22
C LYS A 58 -11.55 -12.93 -7.25
N GLY A 59 -10.56 -12.29 -6.63
CA GLY A 59 -10.76 -11.16 -5.71
C GLY A 59 -10.70 -9.79 -6.38
N ILE A 60 -10.87 -8.75 -5.55
CA ILE A 60 -10.82 -7.33 -5.94
C ILE A 60 -9.50 -6.90 -6.61
N TYR A 61 -8.40 -7.57 -6.29
CA TYR A 61 -7.10 -7.29 -6.86
C TYR A 61 -6.89 -8.12 -8.12
N GLN A 62 -6.95 -7.48 -9.29
CA GLN A 62 -6.90 -8.12 -10.60
C GLN A 62 -5.55 -7.98 -11.29
N TYR A 63 -4.66 -7.13 -10.75
CA TYR A 63 -3.36 -6.85 -11.34
C TYR A 63 -2.24 -6.91 -10.30
N LYS A 64 -1.01 -7.04 -10.78
CA LYS A 64 0.22 -6.94 -10.01
C LYS A 64 1.14 -5.89 -10.63
N MET A 65 1.64 -4.96 -9.82
CA MET A 65 2.63 -3.97 -10.25
C MET A 65 3.90 -4.65 -10.75
N LYS A 66 4.39 -4.22 -11.91
CA LYS A 66 5.63 -4.68 -12.50
C LYS A 66 6.84 -4.15 -11.73
N LYS A 67 7.93 -4.91 -11.84
CA LYS A 67 9.22 -4.56 -11.26
C LYS A 67 10.32 -4.60 -12.30
N ARG A 68 11.35 -3.78 -12.08
CA ARG A 68 12.63 -3.83 -12.77
C ARG A 68 13.72 -4.04 -11.72
N ALA A 69 14.54 -5.08 -11.88
CA ALA A 69 15.59 -5.46 -10.91
C ALA A 69 15.07 -5.53 -9.45
N GLY A 70 13.90 -6.15 -9.24
CA GLY A 70 13.29 -6.28 -7.92
C GLY A 70 12.67 -5.01 -7.33
N LYS A 71 12.70 -3.87 -8.03
CA LYS A 71 12.09 -2.60 -7.59
C LYS A 71 10.86 -2.24 -8.42
N CYS A 72 9.88 -1.59 -7.80
CA CYS A 72 8.68 -1.06 -8.47
C CYS A 72 9.08 -0.17 -9.65
N ILE A 73 8.39 -0.30 -10.78
CA ILE A 73 8.68 0.47 -12.01
C ILE A 73 8.54 1.99 -11.83
N PHE A 74 7.78 2.43 -10.82
CA PHE A 74 7.61 3.85 -10.48
C PHE A 74 8.62 4.39 -9.47
N LEU A 75 9.54 3.56 -8.96
CA LEU A 75 10.62 4.01 -8.09
C LEU A 75 11.69 4.72 -8.92
N ASP A 76 12.05 5.93 -8.53
CA ASP A 76 13.17 6.70 -9.07
C ASP A 76 14.09 7.13 -7.92
N GLY A 77 15.27 6.53 -7.85
CA GLY A 77 16.14 6.59 -6.67
C GLY A 77 15.40 6.13 -5.40
N LYS A 78 15.04 7.09 -4.54
CA LYS A 78 14.23 6.86 -3.32
C LYS A 78 12.81 7.44 -3.40
N ALA A 79 12.45 8.10 -4.50
CA ALA A 79 11.18 8.78 -4.69
C ALA A 79 10.20 7.91 -5.48
N CYS A 80 8.91 7.98 -5.13
CA CYS A 80 7.86 7.35 -5.92
C CYS A 80 7.30 8.37 -6.92
N ARG A 81 7.39 8.09 -8.22
CA ARG A 81 6.89 8.99 -9.28
C ARG A 81 5.36 9.14 -9.29
N ILE A 82 4.65 8.27 -8.57
CA ILE A 82 3.18 8.28 -8.43
C ILE A 82 2.76 8.42 -6.97
N TYR A 83 3.53 9.15 -6.15
CA TYR A 83 3.33 9.22 -4.70
C TYR A 83 1.90 9.64 -4.28
N ASP A 84 1.31 10.57 -5.02
CA ASP A 84 -0.01 11.14 -4.74
C ASP A 84 -1.17 10.19 -5.09
N ILE A 85 -0.93 9.25 -5.99
CA ILE A 85 -1.92 8.25 -6.45
C ILE A 85 -1.47 6.84 -6.10
N ARG A 86 -0.76 6.70 -4.97
CA ARG A 86 -0.28 5.41 -4.50
C ARG A 86 -1.45 4.42 -4.34
N PRO A 87 -1.30 3.17 -4.81
CA PRO A 87 -2.25 2.10 -4.52
C PRO A 87 -2.44 1.90 -3.01
N LEU A 88 -3.58 1.34 -2.60
CA LEU A 88 -3.94 1.04 -1.23
C LEU A 88 -2.84 0.25 -0.52
N ILE A 89 -2.25 -0.76 -1.16
CA ILE A 89 -1.15 -1.54 -0.56
C ILE A 89 0.07 -0.64 -0.24
N CYS A 90 0.35 0.35 -1.08
CA CYS A 90 1.44 1.32 -0.87
C CYS A 90 1.08 2.42 0.15
N ARG A 91 -0.21 2.79 0.26
CA ARG A 91 -0.74 3.73 1.26
C ARG A 91 -0.70 3.13 2.66
N PHE A 92 -1.10 1.87 2.77
CA PHE A 92 -1.22 1.18 4.05
C PHE A 92 0.13 0.83 4.66
N TYR A 93 1.16 0.55 3.86
CA TYR A 93 2.47 0.18 4.42
C TYR A 93 3.04 1.28 5.35
N PRO A 94 3.47 0.94 6.58
CA PRO A 94 3.83 -0.40 7.07
C PRO A 94 2.68 -1.23 7.65
N PHE A 95 1.48 -0.69 7.71
CA PHE A 95 0.31 -1.34 8.25
C PHE A 95 -0.35 -2.32 7.27
N SER A 96 -1.11 -3.24 7.83
CA SER A 96 -2.07 -4.08 7.11
C SER A 96 -3.34 -4.19 7.94
N VAL A 97 -4.47 -4.34 7.27
CA VAL A 97 -5.77 -4.43 7.94
C VAL A 97 -6.53 -5.66 7.44
N CYS A 98 -7.23 -6.32 8.35
CA CYS A 98 -8.19 -7.36 8.02
C CYS A 98 -9.49 -7.15 8.80
N LYS A 99 -10.61 -7.65 8.26
CA LYS A 99 -11.90 -7.58 8.95
C LYS A 99 -12.17 -8.91 9.66
N LYS A 100 -12.35 -8.87 10.99
CA LYS A 100 -12.71 -10.02 11.83
C LYS A 100 -13.85 -9.63 12.76
N ASP A 101 -14.93 -10.40 12.79
CA ASP A 101 -16.09 -10.16 13.68
C ASP A 101 -16.60 -8.71 13.71
N LYS A 102 -16.74 -8.11 12.51
CA LYS A 102 -17.14 -6.70 12.30
C LYS A 102 -16.12 -5.65 12.81
N LYS A 103 -14.92 -6.06 13.22
CA LYS A 103 -13.80 -5.17 13.60
C LYS A 103 -12.74 -5.12 12.51
N TYR A 104 -12.09 -3.97 12.37
CA TYR A 104 -10.88 -3.81 11.57
C TYR A 104 -9.65 -4.01 12.46
N VAL A 105 -8.92 -5.09 12.21
CA VAL A 105 -7.73 -5.45 13.00
C VAL A 105 -6.49 -5.04 12.23
N PHE A 106 -5.74 -4.11 12.81
CA PHE A 106 -4.49 -3.62 12.26
C PHE A 106 -3.29 -4.43 12.75
N ASN A 107 -2.40 -4.75 11.81
CA ASN A 107 -1.06 -5.26 12.07
C ASN A 107 -0.05 -4.33 11.38
N PHE A 108 1.23 -4.54 11.64
CA PHE A 108 2.31 -3.77 11.03
C PHE A 108 3.48 -4.66 10.66
N ALA A 109 4.29 -4.17 9.74
CA ALA A 109 5.52 -4.84 9.33
C ALA A 109 6.66 -4.43 10.27
N GLU A 110 7.04 -5.33 11.19
CA GLU A 110 8.14 -5.13 12.14
C GLU A 110 9.49 -4.85 11.45
N ASP A 111 9.65 -5.32 10.21
CA ASP A 111 10.84 -5.08 9.37
C ASP A 111 10.97 -3.63 8.85
N CYS A 112 9.97 -2.78 9.10
CA CYS A 112 9.98 -1.40 8.66
C CYS A 112 10.85 -0.54 9.60
N PRO A 113 11.89 0.16 9.09
CA PRO A 113 12.77 0.99 9.92
C PRO A 113 12.08 2.24 10.47
N GLY A 114 10.85 2.55 10.04
CA GLY A 114 10.07 3.67 10.56
C GLY A 114 9.25 3.33 11.81
N ILE A 115 9.11 2.05 12.16
CA ILE A 115 8.34 1.63 13.33
C ILE A 115 9.09 2.01 14.60
N GLY A 116 8.37 2.56 15.58
CA GLY A 116 8.94 3.06 16.82
C GLY A 116 9.48 4.49 16.73
N LEU A 117 9.48 5.11 15.55
CA LEU A 117 9.95 6.48 15.32
C LEU A 117 8.76 7.46 15.25
N GLY A 118 9.04 8.73 15.52
CA GLY A 118 8.05 9.80 15.48
C GLY A 118 7.07 9.78 16.67
N GLU A 119 5.98 10.51 16.50
CA GLU A 119 4.92 10.63 17.51
C GLU A 119 4.01 9.40 17.57
N VAL A 120 3.29 9.26 18.69
CA VAL A 120 2.25 8.23 18.82
C VAL A 120 1.13 8.57 17.85
N LEU A 121 0.77 7.62 16.99
CA LEU A 121 -0.33 7.76 16.06
C LEU A 121 -1.66 7.74 16.82
N SER A 122 -2.52 8.70 16.53
CA SER A 122 -3.91 8.69 17.00
C SER A 122 -4.73 7.63 16.26
N GLU A 123 -5.87 7.26 16.84
CA GLU A 123 -6.81 6.33 16.20
C GLU A 123 -7.34 6.87 14.85
N ASP A 124 -7.49 8.20 14.73
CA ASP A 124 -7.94 8.88 13.50
C ASP A 124 -7.09 8.52 12.26
N VAL A 125 -5.77 8.34 12.43
CA VAL A 125 -4.88 7.91 11.33
C VAL A 125 -5.31 6.57 10.76
N PHE A 126 -5.73 5.64 11.62
CA PHE A 126 -6.20 4.32 11.21
C PHE A 126 -7.63 4.38 10.66
N GLU A 127 -8.47 5.28 11.18
CA GLU A 127 -9.80 5.54 10.63
C GLU A 127 -9.73 6.09 9.20
N ASP A 128 -8.81 7.03 8.94
CA ASP A 128 -8.57 7.59 7.61
C ASP A 128 -8.13 6.52 6.62
N LEU A 129 -7.21 5.63 7.03
CA LEU A 129 -6.78 4.50 6.19
C LEU A 129 -7.96 3.59 5.82
N VAL A 130 -8.79 3.20 6.79
CA VAL A 130 -9.97 2.36 6.51
C VAL A 130 -10.97 3.09 5.63
N THR A 131 -11.17 4.40 5.84
CA THR A 131 -12.08 5.21 5.03
C THR A 131 -11.61 5.30 3.58
N GLU A 132 -10.32 5.54 3.35
CA GLU A 132 -9.72 5.54 2.01
C GLU A 132 -9.89 4.17 1.32
N ALA A 133 -9.63 3.08 2.06
CA ALA A 133 -9.85 1.73 1.52
C ALA A 133 -11.31 1.47 1.18
N GLN A 134 -12.26 1.83 2.05
CA GLN A 134 -13.68 1.66 1.76
C GLN A 134 -14.11 2.47 0.54
N PHE A 135 -13.61 3.69 0.38
CA PHE A 135 -13.90 4.52 -0.77
C PHE A 135 -13.37 3.89 -2.06
N LYS A 136 -12.06 3.60 -2.12
CA LYS A 136 -11.42 3.01 -3.32
C LYS A 136 -11.96 1.63 -3.68
N LEU A 137 -12.33 0.81 -2.70
CA LEU A 137 -12.86 -0.53 -2.94
C LEU A 137 -14.32 -0.53 -3.39
N LYS A 138 -15.12 0.50 -3.06
CA LYS A 138 -16.48 0.65 -3.61
C LYS A 138 -16.46 1.02 -5.10
N THR A 139 -15.39 1.67 -5.55
CA THR A 139 -15.19 2.10 -6.93
C THR A 139 -14.31 1.14 -7.75
N SER A 140 -13.98 -0.04 -7.21
CA SER A 140 -13.05 -1.03 -7.81
C SER A 140 -13.73 -2.14 -8.60
#